data_AF-D8SK12-F1
#
_entry.id   AF-D8SK12-F1
#
_cell.length_a   1.000
_cell.length_b   1.000
_cell.length_c   1.000
_cell.angle_alpha   90.00
_cell.angle_beta   90.00
_cell.angle_gamma   90.00
#
_symmetry.space_group_name_H-M   'P 1'
#
loop_
_entity.id
_entity.type
_entity.pdbx_description
1 polymer ?
#
loop_
_entity_poly.entity_id
_entity_poly.type
_entity_poly.pdbx_seq_one_letter_code
_entity_poly.pdbx_strand_id
1 'polypeptide(L)'
;MPKLVLILFFLVAAAAQWRISIAQQQSCSDWTQLLDCQNAASDPSATPSGECCNRIRQYQNAPDCLCTMLLAARNAAQSTGLPFNLQAALSIPAKCHVQVPSGYSCAGIPIPSS
;
A
#
# COMPACT_ATOMS: atom_id res chain seq x y z
N MET A 1 -47.38 -22.61 -4.25
CA MET A 1 -46.20 -22.89 -5.09
C MET A 1 -45.48 -21.65 -5.63
N PRO A 2 -46.12 -20.55 -6.09
CA PRO A 2 -45.36 -19.39 -6.64
C PRO A 2 -44.55 -18.63 -5.58
N LYS A 3 -45.02 -18.62 -4.32
CA LYS A 3 -44.31 -18.01 -3.18
C LYS A 3 -42.98 -18.72 -2.87
N LEU A 4 -42.93 -20.05 -2.99
CA LEU A 4 -41.72 -20.83 -2.72
C LEU A 4 -40.66 -20.60 -3.81
N VAL A 5 -41.10 -20.47 -5.07
CA VAL A 5 -40.23 -20.16 -6.21
C VAL A 5 -39.64 -18.75 -6.10
N LEU A 6 -40.46 -17.76 -5.70
CA LEU A 6 -39.98 -16.39 -5.46
C LEU A 6 -38.96 -16.33 -4.31
N ILE A 7 -39.19 -17.05 -3.20
CA ILE A 7 -38.26 -17.10 -2.06
C ILE A 7 -36.94 -17.76 -2.46
N LEU A 8 -36.98 -18.87 -3.21
CA LEU A 8 -35.77 -19.52 -3.71
C LEU A 8 -34.98 -18.61 -4.66
N PHE A 9 -35.66 -17.84 -5.51
CA PHE A 9 -35.00 -16.91 -6.43
C PHE A 9 -34.29 -15.75 -5.69
N PHE A 10 -34.92 -15.21 -4.64
CA PHE A 10 -34.31 -14.19 -3.78
C PHE A 10 -33.12 -14.71 -2.96
N LEU A 11 -33.17 -15.95 -2.45
CA LEU A 11 -32.06 -16.57 -1.72
C LEU A 11 -30.84 -16.82 -2.61
N VAL A 12 -31.05 -17.20 -3.87
CA VAL A 12 -29.97 -17.40 -4.85
C VAL A 12 -29.36 -16.06 -5.28
N ALA A 13 -30.16 -15.01 -5.43
CA ALA A 13 -29.68 -13.67 -5.78
C ALA A 13 -28.81 -13.04 -4.67
N ALA A 14 -29.17 -13.22 -3.39
CA ALA A 14 -28.42 -12.68 -2.25
C ALA A 14 -27.01 -13.31 -2.08
N ALA A 15 -26.82 -14.56 -2.54
CA ALA A 15 -25.51 -15.23 -2.52
C ALA A 15 -24.58 -14.75 -3.65
N ALA A 16 -25.12 -14.14 -4.71
CA ALA A 16 -24.33 -13.67 -5.86
C ALA A 16 -23.74 -12.25 -5.68
N GLN A 17 -24.10 -11.55 -4.60
CA GLN A 17 -23.76 -10.13 -4.40
C GLN A 17 -22.46 -9.89 -3.61
N TRP A 18 -21.70 -10.94 -3.30
CA TRP A 18 -20.38 -10.82 -2.66
C TRP A 18 -19.28 -11.26 -3.62
N ARG A 19 -19.36 -10.83 -4.88
CA ARG A 19 -18.18 -10.73 -5.75
C ARG A 19 -17.47 -9.42 -5.40
N ILE A 20 -16.89 -9.36 -4.20
CA ILE A 20 -15.80 -8.42 -3.96
C ILE A 20 -14.72 -8.82 -4.95
N SER A 21 -14.44 -7.99 -5.95
CA SER A 21 -13.30 -8.18 -6.84
C SER A 21 -12.03 -8.01 -6.00
N ILE A 22 -11.60 -9.08 -5.33
CA ILE A 22 -10.43 -9.12 -4.44
C ILE A 22 -9.11 -8.85 -5.19
N ALA A 23 -9.14 -8.77 -6.52
CA ALA A 23 -7.96 -8.53 -7.34
C ALA A 23 -7.30 -7.16 -7.12
N GLN A 24 -8.00 -6.16 -6.57
CA GLN A 24 -7.44 -4.80 -6.39
C GLN A 24 -7.07 -4.47 -4.93
N GLN A 25 -7.55 -5.24 -3.95
CA GLN A 25 -7.25 -5.00 -2.53
C GLN A 25 -6.06 -5.82 -2.01
N GLN A 26 -5.66 -6.87 -2.73
CA GLN A 26 -4.57 -7.76 -2.34
C GLN A 26 -3.16 -7.17 -2.54
N SER A 27 -2.95 -6.14 -3.36
CA SER A 27 -1.59 -5.62 -3.63
C SER A 27 -1.12 -4.54 -2.66
N CYS A 28 -2.02 -3.72 -2.11
CA CYS A 28 -1.64 -2.56 -1.29
C CYS A 28 -1.47 -2.86 0.21
N SER A 29 -1.84 -4.05 0.63
CA SER A 29 -1.80 -4.50 2.02
C SER A 29 -0.56 -5.35 2.33
N ASP A 30 0.09 -5.89 1.30
CA ASP A 30 1.30 -6.69 1.44
C ASP A 30 2.56 -5.80 1.57
N TRP A 31 2.69 -5.15 2.73
CA TRP A 31 3.84 -4.29 3.04
C TRP A 31 5.17 -5.05 3.07
N THR A 32 5.15 -6.39 3.16
CA THR A 32 6.38 -7.21 3.20
C THR A 32 7.19 -7.10 1.92
N GLN A 33 6.55 -6.68 0.83
CA GLN A 33 7.22 -6.31 -0.41
C GLN A 33 8.23 -5.17 -0.24
N LEU A 34 8.07 -4.33 0.79
CA LEU A 34 8.98 -3.22 1.09
C LEU A 34 10.12 -3.60 2.04
N LEU A 35 10.34 -4.89 2.34
CA LEU A 35 11.42 -5.32 3.24
C LEU A 35 12.81 -4.87 2.75
N ASP A 36 13.06 -4.89 1.45
CA ASP A 36 14.33 -4.40 0.87
C ASP A 36 14.55 -2.89 1.10
N CYS A 37 13.49 -2.15 1.46
CA CYS A 37 13.55 -0.73 1.78
C CYS A 37 13.83 -0.44 3.26
N GLN A 38 13.91 -1.47 4.12
CA GLN A 38 14.00 -1.32 5.58
C GLN A 38 15.10 -0.35 6.02
N ASN A 39 16.32 -0.49 5.50
CA ASN A 39 17.46 0.36 5.87
C ASN A 39 17.18 1.85 5.59
N ALA A 40 16.63 2.15 4.40
CA ALA A 40 16.24 3.51 4.01
C ALA A 40 14.98 4.02 4.72
N ALA A 41 14.13 3.12 5.22
CA ALA A 41 12.97 3.47 6.03
C ALA A 41 13.33 3.78 7.49
N SER A 42 14.47 3.30 8.00
CA SER A 42 14.94 3.60 9.36
C SER A 42 15.88 4.80 9.45
N ASP A 43 16.67 5.08 8.40
CA ASP A 43 17.69 6.13 8.40
C ASP A 43 17.48 7.12 7.24
N PRO A 44 17.25 8.42 7.52
CA PRO A 44 17.11 9.44 6.48
C PRO A 44 18.37 9.65 5.63
N SER A 45 19.54 9.24 6.10
CA SER A 45 20.81 9.34 5.36
C SER A 45 21.09 8.10 4.50
N ALA A 46 20.38 6.99 4.73
CA ALA A 46 20.59 5.77 3.99
C ALA A 46 20.11 5.88 2.53
N THR A 47 20.90 5.28 1.64
CA THR A 47 20.57 5.12 0.23
C THR A 47 19.70 3.86 0.05
N PRO A 48 18.53 3.95 -0.62
CA PRO A 48 17.73 2.77 -0.96
C PRO A 48 18.52 1.78 -1.83
N SER A 49 18.29 0.48 -1.63
CA SER A 49 18.82 -0.55 -2.53
C SER A 49 18.18 -0.48 -3.92
N GLY A 50 18.84 -1.06 -4.92
CA GLY A 50 18.26 -1.18 -6.26
C GLY A 50 16.98 -2.01 -6.26
N GLU A 51 16.94 -3.06 -5.43
CA GLU A 51 15.77 -3.90 -5.17
C GLU A 51 14.62 -3.09 -4.60
N CYS A 52 14.88 -2.28 -3.57
CA CYS A 52 13.88 -1.37 -3.00
C CYS A 52 13.29 -0.44 -4.07
N CYS A 53 14.14 0.25 -4.83
CA CYS A 53 13.67 1.17 -5.87
C CYS A 53 12.88 0.44 -6.98
N ASN A 54 13.33 -0.74 -7.40
CA ASN A 54 12.61 -1.55 -8.38
C ASN A 54 11.25 -2.01 -7.86
N ARG A 55 11.15 -2.33 -6.56
CA ARG A 55 9.89 -2.71 -5.93
C ARG A 55 8.91 -1.54 -5.91
N ILE A 56 9.33 -0.38 -5.40
CA ILE A 56 8.41 0.74 -5.23
C ILE A 56 7.98 1.37 -6.56
N ARG A 57 8.79 1.22 -7.62
CA ARG A 57 8.45 1.67 -8.98
C ARG A 57 7.20 0.99 -9.54
N GLN A 58 6.84 -0.20 -9.06
CA GLN A 58 5.59 -0.85 -9.44
C GLN A 58 4.34 -0.08 -8.97
N TYR A 59 4.51 0.80 -7.98
CA TYR A 59 3.44 1.61 -7.40
C TYR A 59 3.44 3.06 -7.88
N GLN A 60 4.22 3.40 -8.91
CA GLN A 60 4.29 4.77 -9.46
C GLN A 60 2.92 5.31 -9.91
N ASN A 61 2.04 4.43 -10.37
CA ASN A 61 0.67 4.78 -10.80
C ASN A 61 -0.37 4.57 -9.69
N ALA A 62 0.07 4.21 -8.49
CA ALA A 62 -0.78 3.92 -7.34
C ALA A 62 -0.16 4.51 -6.05
N PRO A 63 -0.03 5.85 -5.96
CA PRO A 63 0.64 6.51 -4.84
C PRO A 63 -0.07 6.26 -3.49
N ASP A 64 -1.41 6.13 -3.49
CA ASP A 64 -2.20 5.77 -2.30
C ASP A 64 -1.87 4.36 -1.79
N CYS A 65 -1.64 3.43 -2.73
CA CYS A 65 -1.24 2.06 -2.45
C CYS A 65 0.13 2.03 -1.76
N LEU A 66 1.10 2.75 -2.34
CA LEU A 66 2.44 2.86 -1.76
C LEU A 66 2.41 3.51 -0.37
N CYS A 67 1.63 4.58 -0.20
CA CYS A 67 1.43 5.23 1.10
C CYS A 67 0.86 4.24 2.13
N THR A 68 -0.17 3.46 1.76
CA THR A 68 -0.77 2.44 2.63
C THR A 68 0.27 1.40 3.06
N MET A 69 1.09 0.90 2.13
CA MET A 69 2.14 -0.06 2.43
C MET A 69 3.21 0.51 3.37
N LEU A 70 3.65 1.76 3.17
CA LEU A 70 4.63 2.41 4.04
C LEU A 70 4.08 2.61 5.46
N LEU A 71 2.80 2.96 5.60
CA LEU A 71 2.13 3.08 6.89
C LEU A 71 1.92 1.72 7.56
N ALA A 72 1.60 0.68 6.80
CA ALA A 72 1.51 -0.68 7.31
C ALA A 72 2.89 -1.19 7.78
N ALA A 73 3.96 -0.92 7.01
CA ALA A 73 5.34 -1.23 7.40
C ALA A 73 5.75 -0.51 8.69
N ARG A 74 5.33 0.76 8.87
CA ARG A 74 5.52 1.49 10.13
C ARG A 74 4.89 0.75 11.30
N ASN A 75 3.61 0.39 11.18
CA ASN A 75 2.87 -0.28 12.25
C ASN A 75 3.51 -1.64 12.58
N ALA A 76 3.95 -2.38 11.56
CA ALA A 76 4.66 -3.63 11.73
C ALA A 76 5.98 -3.42 12.49
N ALA A 77 6.82 -2.47 12.06
CA ALA A 77 8.08 -2.15 12.72
C ALA A 77 7.88 -1.73 14.18
N GLN A 78 6.86 -0.92 14.47
CA GLN A 78 6.49 -0.54 15.84
C GLN A 78 6.08 -1.75 16.69
N SER A 79 5.30 -2.68 16.13
CA SER A 79 4.86 -3.88 16.84
C SER A 79 6.00 -4.86 17.15
N THR A 80 7.06 -4.87 16.32
CA THR A 80 8.22 -5.76 16.48
C THR A 80 9.42 -5.07 17.13
N GLY A 81 9.32 -3.80 17.50
CA GLY A 81 10.42 -3.02 18.07
C GLY A 81 11.56 -2.74 17.08
N LEU A 82 11.30 -2.80 15.77
CA LEU A 82 12.28 -2.46 14.75
C LEU A 82 12.34 -0.94 14.55
N PRO A 83 13.53 -0.38 14.24
CA PRO A 83 13.66 1.05 13.99
C PRO A 83 12.88 1.44 12.73
N PHE A 84 12.17 2.57 12.81
CA PHE A 84 11.42 3.12 11.68
C PHE A 84 11.35 4.64 11.81
N ASN A 85 11.63 5.35 10.71
CA ASN A 85 11.51 6.78 10.62
C ASN A 85 10.54 7.13 9.49
N LEU A 86 9.37 7.68 9.85
CA LEU A 86 8.32 7.98 8.87
C LEU A 86 8.80 8.97 7.80
N GLN A 87 9.59 9.98 8.18
CA GLN A 87 10.12 10.95 7.21
C GLN A 87 11.11 10.28 6.25
N ALA A 88 11.96 9.39 6.75
CA ALA A 88 12.89 8.62 5.92
C ALA A 88 12.13 7.75 4.91
N ALA A 89 11.12 7.00 5.38
CA ALA A 89 10.28 6.14 4.54
C ALA A 89 9.53 6.93 3.46
N LEU A 90 8.96 8.10 3.80
CA LEU A 90 8.24 8.96 2.85
C LEU A 90 9.17 9.68 1.86
N SER A 91 10.48 9.73 2.12
CA SER A 91 11.49 10.25 1.18
C SER A 91 11.97 9.22 0.15
N ILE A 92 11.69 7.93 0.36
CA ILE A 92 12.17 6.84 -0.52
C ILE A 92 11.72 7.03 -1.98
N PRO A 93 10.45 7.40 -2.29
CA PRO A 93 10.03 7.63 -3.67
C PRO A 93 10.92 8.66 -4.39
N ALA A 94 11.24 9.76 -3.72
CA ALA A 94 12.10 10.80 -4.27
C ALA A 94 13.54 10.33 -4.48
N LYS A 95 14.11 9.62 -3.50
CA LYS A 95 15.46 9.04 -3.61
C LYS A 95 15.57 7.99 -4.72
N CYS A 96 14.48 7.31 -5.03
CA CYS A 96 14.39 6.32 -6.11
C CYS A 96 13.91 6.91 -7.45
N HIS A 97 13.67 8.22 -7.52
CA HIS A 97 13.13 8.89 -8.71
C HIS A 97 11.80 8.28 -9.19
N VAL A 98 10.95 7.85 -8.26
CA VAL A 98 9.59 7.40 -8.56
C VAL A 98 8.69 8.62 -8.64
N GLN A 99 7.95 8.74 -9.74
CA GLN A 99 7.09 9.89 -9.97
C GLN A 99 6.00 9.98 -8.89
N VAL A 100 5.90 11.15 -8.25
CA VAL A 100 4.87 11.46 -7.25
C VAL A 100 4.03 12.62 -7.79
N PRO A 101 2.70 12.50 -7.85
CA PRO A 101 1.83 13.59 -8.31
C PRO A 101 2.05 14.88 -7.51
N SER A 102 2.02 16.02 -8.19
CA SER A 102 2.12 17.33 -7.52
C SER A 102 1.00 17.53 -6.50
N GLY A 103 1.35 17.98 -5.30
CA GLY A 103 0.39 18.18 -4.21
C GLY A 103 -0.06 16.90 -3.51
N TYR A 104 0.52 15.74 -3.85
CA TYR A 104 0.21 14.49 -3.15
C TYR A 104 0.63 14.54 -1.68
N SER A 105 -0.22 14.01 -0.80
CA SER A 105 0.05 13.89 0.63
C SER A 105 -0.28 12.48 1.11
N CYS A 106 0.58 11.92 1.96
CA CYS A 106 0.39 10.62 2.60
C CYS A 106 0.15 10.83 4.09
N ALA A 107 -1.01 10.42 4.60
CA ALA A 107 -1.44 10.67 5.99
C ALA A 107 -1.31 12.15 6.42
N GLY A 108 -1.60 13.09 5.51
CA GLY A 108 -1.48 14.53 5.75
C GLY A 108 -0.06 15.09 5.67
N ILE A 109 0.93 14.26 5.34
CA ILE A 109 2.33 14.68 5.14
C ILE A 109 2.57 14.91 3.64
N PRO A 110 2.95 16.13 3.22
CA PRO A 110 3.30 16.41 1.83
C PRO A 110 4.49 15.57 1.38
N ILE A 111 4.37 14.91 0.23
CA ILE A 111 5.46 14.12 -0.36
C ILE A 111 6.16 14.96 -1.43
N PRO A 112 7.51 15.07 -1.39
CA PRO A 112 8.24 15.77 -2.44
C PRO A 112 7.91 15.19 -3.81
N SER A 113 7.46 16.04 -4.74
CA SER A 113 7.34 15.66 -6.14
C SER A 113 8.73 15.41 -6.72
N SER A 114 8.86 14.37 -7.54
CA SER A 114 10.08 14.01 -8.27
C SER A 114 9.99 14.40 -9.74
#